data_AF-A0A8H7PZS3-F1
#
_entry.id   AF-A0A8H7PZS3-F1
#
_cell.length_a   1.000
_cell.length_b   1.000
_cell.length_c   1.000
_cell.angle_alpha   90.00
_cell.angle_beta   90.00
_cell.angle_gamma   90.00
#
_symmetry.space_group_name_H-M   'P 1'
#
loop_
_entity.id
_entity.type
_entity.pdbx_description
1 polymer ?
#
loop_
_entity_poly.entity_id
_entity_poly.type
_entity_poly.pdbx_seq_one_letter_code
_entity_poly.pdbx_strand_id
1 'polypeptide(L)'
;MSVLNHVFTAHGVMEGVLALGLLFDPQRAVSAMVVSPEKLEPYVGAVARLYGGSLVSSCVIAFLCAPLPNVLPCKRNVGLGLMVYHVLTAIHLWHNRNVAGLLQPNVAYGAGALHTVMALAFYLHWNISGRQVKDFSHEQKKSK
;
A
#
# COMPACT_ATOMS: atom_id res chain seq x y z
N MET A 1 -7.73 -16.00 -12.72
CA MET A 1 -7.04 -15.45 -11.53
C MET A 1 -8.04 -15.28 -10.40
N SER A 2 -7.68 -15.57 -9.14
CA SER A 2 -8.63 -15.35 -8.04
C SER A 2 -8.81 -13.85 -7.78
N VAL A 3 -9.98 -13.45 -7.25
CA VAL A 3 -10.27 -12.08 -6.82
C VAL A 3 -9.17 -11.53 -5.90
N LEU A 4 -8.57 -12.40 -5.09
CA LEU A 4 -7.46 -12.07 -4.20
C LEU A 4 -6.17 -11.64 -4.91
N ASN A 5 -5.87 -12.19 -6.08
CA ASN A 5 -4.68 -11.79 -6.86
C ASN A 5 -4.84 -10.38 -7.43
N HIS A 6 -6.07 -9.94 -7.67
CA HIS A 6 -6.35 -8.58 -8.12
C HIS A 6 -6.05 -7.55 -7.03
N VAL A 7 -6.15 -7.89 -5.74
CA VAL A 7 -5.80 -6.98 -4.63
C VAL A 7 -4.32 -6.61 -4.68
N PHE A 8 -3.44 -7.59 -4.87
CA PHE A 8 -1.99 -7.37 -5.02
C PHE A 8 -1.65 -6.61 -6.30
N THR A 9 -2.34 -6.93 -7.40
CA THR A 9 -2.12 -6.27 -8.70
C THR A 9 -2.56 -4.80 -8.65
N ALA A 10 -3.74 -4.53 -8.08
CA ALA A 10 -4.26 -3.18 -7.90
C ALA A 10 -3.32 -2.33 -7.05
N HIS A 11 -2.82 -2.88 -5.92
CA HIS A 11 -1.80 -2.22 -5.12
C HIS A 11 -0.57 -1.84 -5.95
N GLY A 12 0.03 -2.81 -6.66
CA GLY A 12 1.26 -2.58 -7.43
C GLY A 12 1.11 -1.53 -8.52
N VAL A 13 -0.03 -1.51 -9.22
CA VAL A 13 -0.30 -0.52 -10.28
C VAL A 13 -0.56 0.86 -9.71
N MET A 14 -1.44 0.96 -8.70
CA MET A 14 -1.88 2.25 -8.17
C MET A 14 -0.76 2.98 -7.42
N GLU A 15 -0.02 2.27 -6.57
CA GLU A 15 1.09 2.88 -5.84
C GLU A 15 2.34 3.04 -6.71
N GLY A 16 2.54 2.17 -7.69
CA GLY A 16 3.72 2.20 -8.56
C GLY A 16 3.85 3.52 -9.33
N VAL A 17 2.74 4.06 -9.85
CA VAL A 17 2.75 5.35 -10.58
C VAL A 17 3.19 6.50 -9.68
N LEU A 18 2.67 6.56 -8.45
CA LEU A 18 3.05 7.59 -7.47
C LEU A 18 4.52 7.42 -7.03
N ALA A 19 4.95 6.18 -6.80
CA ALA A 19 6.29 5.83 -6.39
C ALA A 19 7.34 6.26 -7.42
N LEU A 20 7.07 6.05 -8.71
CA LEU A 20 7.93 6.49 -9.81
C LEU A 20 8.02 8.02 -9.87
N GLY A 21 6.89 8.72 -9.70
CA GLY A 21 6.87 10.18 -9.65
C GLY A 21 7.76 10.73 -8.52
N LEU A 22 7.64 10.16 -7.32
CA LEU A 22 8.47 10.54 -6.16
C LEU A 22 9.95 10.20 -6.33
N LEU A 23 10.28 9.12 -7.05
CA LEU A 23 11.65 8.68 -7.24
C LEU A 23 12.40 9.53 -8.27
N PHE A 24 11.76 9.82 -9.41
CA PHE A 24 12.40 10.48 -10.55
C PHE A 24 12.18 11.99 -10.59
N ASP A 25 11.04 12.49 -10.11
CA ASP A 25 10.70 13.92 -10.08
C ASP A 25 10.04 14.32 -8.73
N PRO A 26 10.78 14.18 -7.61
CA PRO A 26 10.24 14.42 -6.26
C PRO A 26 9.73 15.85 -6.06
N GLN A 27 10.36 16.84 -6.70
CA GLN A 27 9.97 18.25 -6.56
C GLN A 27 8.59 18.47 -7.15
N ARG A 28 8.36 18.04 -8.40
CA ARG A 28 7.04 18.16 -9.02
C ARG A 28 5.97 17.35 -8.30
N ALA A 29 6.31 16.14 -7.87
CA ALA A 29 5.39 15.29 -7.12
C ALA A 29 4.97 15.96 -5.79
N VAL A 30 5.93 16.46 -5.01
CA VAL A 30 5.66 17.11 -3.72
C VAL A 30 4.93 18.45 -3.91
N SER A 31 5.32 19.26 -4.89
CA SER A 31 4.63 20.53 -5.20
C SER A 31 3.16 20.34 -5.57
N ALA A 32 2.79 19.19 -6.16
CA ALA A 32 1.40 18.86 -6.43
C ALA A 32 0.61 18.43 -5.17
N MET A 33 1.31 18.02 -4.10
CA MET A 33 0.70 17.46 -2.89
C MET A 33 0.65 18.46 -1.71
N VAL A 34 1.57 19.42 -1.66
CA VAL A 34 1.81 20.29 -0.50
C VAL A 34 1.34 21.72 -0.76
N VAL A 35 0.91 22.42 0.30
CA VAL A 35 0.44 23.83 0.23
C VAL A 35 1.60 24.84 0.23
N SER A 36 2.70 24.54 0.95
CA SER A 36 3.89 25.40 1.07
C SER A 36 5.19 24.60 0.84
N PRO A 37 5.53 24.26 -0.41
CA PRO A 37 6.74 23.48 -0.73
C PRO A 37 8.05 24.18 -0.30
N GLU A 38 8.06 25.51 -0.21
CA GLU A 38 9.20 26.32 0.24
C GLU A 38 9.58 26.09 1.72
N LYS A 39 8.65 25.59 2.55
CA LYS A 39 8.91 25.28 3.97
C LYS A 39 9.56 23.92 4.19
N LEU A 40 9.74 23.15 3.12
CA LEU A 40 10.24 21.77 3.13
C LEU A 40 11.70 21.65 2.68
N GLU A 41 12.36 22.77 2.37
CA GLU A 41 13.54 22.87 1.52
C GLU A 41 14.82 22.10 1.93
N PRO A 42 15.23 21.85 3.19
CA PRO A 42 16.58 21.32 3.39
C PRO A 42 16.73 19.81 3.09
N TYR A 43 15.67 18.99 3.14
CA TYR A 43 15.79 17.52 3.03
C TYR A 43 14.73 16.83 2.17
N VAL A 44 13.74 17.57 1.64
CA VAL A 44 12.56 16.92 1.06
C VAL A 44 12.81 16.16 -0.23
N GLY A 45 13.77 16.58 -1.06
CA GLY A 45 14.14 15.81 -2.25
C GLY A 45 14.71 14.42 -1.93
N ALA A 46 15.51 14.31 -0.87
CA ALA A 46 16.08 13.01 -0.45
C ALA A 46 15.02 12.14 0.24
N VAL A 47 14.24 12.71 1.15
CA VAL A 47 13.16 11.99 1.85
C VAL A 47 12.08 11.51 0.89
N ALA A 48 11.66 12.34 -0.07
CA ALA A 48 10.67 11.97 -1.09
C ALA A 48 11.17 10.83 -1.97
N ARG A 49 12.45 10.81 -2.35
CA ARG A 49 13.04 9.71 -3.13
C ARG A 49 13.15 8.42 -2.33
N LEU A 50 13.56 8.49 -1.07
CA LEU A 50 13.60 7.32 -0.18
C LEU A 50 12.20 6.73 0.03
N TYR A 51 11.20 7.59 0.19
CA TYR A 51 9.80 7.18 0.26
C TYR A 51 9.30 6.60 -1.08
N GLY A 52 9.63 7.22 -2.21
CA GLY A 52 9.34 6.66 -3.54
C GLY A 52 9.96 5.28 -3.73
N GLY A 53 11.22 5.10 -3.32
CA GLY A 53 11.93 3.83 -3.38
C GLY A 53 11.29 2.75 -2.49
N SER A 54 10.84 3.10 -1.28
CA SER A 54 10.15 2.14 -0.41
C SER A 54 8.80 1.71 -0.99
N LEU A 55 8.06 2.62 -1.62
CA LEU A 55 6.82 2.31 -2.35
C LEU A 55 7.08 1.44 -3.59
N VAL A 56 8.14 1.70 -4.37
CA VAL A 56 8.52 0.81 -5.48
C VAL A 56 8.80 -0.61 -4.96
N SER A 57 9.52 -0.73 -3.86
CA SER A 57 9.82 -2.02 -3.24
C SER A 57 8.55 -2.77 -2.82
N SER A 58 7.61 -2.10 -2.14
CA SER A 58 6.32 -2.71 -1.76
C SER A 58 5.52 -3.15 -3.00
N CYS A 59 5.52 -2.36 -4.07
CA CYS A 59 4.85 -2.69 -5.34
C CYS A 59 5.46 -3.91 -6.03
N VAL A 60 6.80 -3.99 -6.08
CA VAL A 60 7.50 -5.15 -6.66
C VAL A 60 7.17 -6.40 -5.87
N ILE A 61 7.25 -6.37 -4.54
CA ILE A 61 6.90 -7.51 -3.69
C ILE A 61 5.44 -7.92 -3.90
N ALA A 62 4.52 -6.96 -3.99
CA ALA A 62 3.11 -7.24 -4.24
C ALA A 62 2.89 -7.92 -5.61
N PHE A 63 3.55 -7.43 -6.66
CA PHE A 63 3.48 -8.01 -8.00
C PHE A 63 4.03 -9.45 -8.04
N LEU A 64 5.15 -9.70 -7.36
CA LEU A 64 5.73 -11.04 -7.23
C LEU A 64 4.83 -11.99 -6.43
N CYS A 65 4.04 -11.48 -5.48
CA CYS A 65 3.08 -12.28 -4.71
C CYS A 65 1.77 -12.55 -5.46
N ALA A 66 1.42 -11.74 -6.47
CA ALA A 66 0.17 -11.87 -7.21
C ALA A 66 -0.06 -13.28 -7.79
N PRO A 67 0.92 -13.94 -8.48
CA PRO A 67 0.72 -15.27 -9.04
C PRO A 67 0.77 -16.41 -8.01
N LEU A 68 1.26 -16.16 -6.79
CA LEU A 68 1.46 -17.22 -5.79
C LEU A 68 0.13 -17.76 -5.23
N PRO A 69 0.04 -19.05 -4.86
CA PRO A 69 -1.13 -19.60 -4.19
C PRO A 69 -1.43 -18.90 -2.85
N ASN A 70 -2.71 -18.64 -2.57
CA ASN A 70 -3.15 -17.94 -1.35
C ASN A 70 -2.96 -18.76 -0.06
N VAL A 71 -2.72 -20.06 -0.20
CA VAL A 71 -2.41 -20.96 0.93
C VAL A 71 -0.98 -20.80 1.42
N LEU A 72 -0.10 -20.14 0.65
CA LEU A 72 1.30 -19.96 1.04
C LEU A 72 1.43 -18.94 2.19
N PRO A 73 2.13 -19.29 3.28
CA PRO A 73 2.37 -18.38 4.41
C PRO A 73 3.04 -17.07 4.00
N CYS A 74 3.98 -17.11 3.04
CA CYS A 74 4.70 -15.91 2.59
C CYS A 74 3.76 -14.87 1.96
N LYS A 75 2.87 -15.27 1.05
CA LYS A 75 1.89 -14.37 0.41
C LYS A 75 0.94 -13.78 1.45
N ARG A 76 0.50 -14.59 2.41
CA ARG A 76 -0.34 -14.13 3.52
C ARG A 76 0.35 -13.05 4.34
N ASN A 77 1.60 -13.28 4.74
CA ASN A 77 2.37 -12.35 5.56
C ASN A 77 2.63 -11.03 4.83
N VAL A 78 2.92 -11.07 3.52
CA VAL A 78 3.01 -9.85 2.71
C VAL A 78 1.67 -9.11 2.71
N GLY A 79 0.55 -9.80 2.47
CA GLY A 79 -0.78 -9.19 2.51
C GLY A 79 -1.10 -8.56 3.87
N LEU A 80 -0.68 -9.18 4.97
CA LEU A 80 -0.84 -8.63 6.32
C LEU A 80 0.03 -7.37 6.53
N GLY A 81 1.28 -7.40 6.08
CA GLY A 81 2.17 -6.23 6.15
C GLY A 81 1.61 -5.03 5.39
N LEU A 82 1.11 -5.27 4.17
CA LEU A 82 0.45 -4.24 3.36
C LEU A 82 -0.82 -3.73 4.05
N MET A 83 -1.63 -4.60 4.66
CA MET A 83 -2.78 -4.18 5.46
C MET A 83 -2.40 -3.21 6.57
N VAL A 84 -1.38 -3.55 7.38
CA VAL A 84 -0.92 -2.72 8.51
C VAL A 84 -0.39 -1.38 8.02
N TYR A 85 0.42 -1.39 6.97
CA TYR A 85 0.91 -0.17 6.33
C TYR A 85 -0.25 0.75 5.93
N HIS A 86 -1.24 0.22 5.21
CA HIS A 86 -2.39 0.98 4.74
C HIS A 86 -3.23 1.56 5.88
N VAL A 87 -3.44 0.80 6.97
CA VAL A 87 -4.13 1.30 8.16
C VAL A 87 -3.37 2.46 8.81
N LEU A 88 -2.08 2.31 9.05
CA LEU A 88 -1.27 3.33 9.71
C LEU A 88 -1.20 4.62 8.89
N THR A 89 -1.05 4.49 7.57
CA THR A 89 -1.03 5.63 6.65
C THR A 89 -2.40 6.32 6.58
N ALA A 90 -3.50 5.57 6.50
CA ALA A 90 -4.85 6.14 6.54
C ALA A 90 -5.09 6.93 7.84
N ILE A 91 -4.72 6.37 8.99
CA ILE A 91 -4.82 7.04 10.30
C ILE A 91 -4.01 8.34 10.31
N HIS A 92 -2.75 8.30 9.85
CA HIS A 92 -1.90 9.49 9.77
C HIS A 92 -2.50 10.57 8.89
N LEU A 93 -2.96 10.22 7.70
CA LEU A 93 -3.56 11.17 6.75
C LEU A 93 -4.84 11.77 7.32
N TRP A 94 -5.68 10.97 7.99
CA TRP A 94 -6.88 11.49 8.63
C TRP A 94 -6.55 12.43 9.78
N HIS A 95 -5.62 12.07 10.66
CA HIS A 95 -5.25 12.94 11.78
C HIS A 95 -4.65 14.27 11.31
N ASN A 96 -3.89 14.24 10.21
CA ASN A 96 -3.19 15.43 9.70
C ASN A 96 -3.96 16.21 8.63
N ARG A 97 -5.17 15.79 8.24
CA ARG A 97 -5.93 16.35 7.10
C ARG A 97 -6.24 17.86 7.20
N ASN A 98 -6.29 18.39 8.41
CA ASN A 98 -6.59 19.80 8.68
C ASN A 98 -5.37 20.57 9.24
N VAL A 99 -4.19 19.95 9.28
CA VAL A 99 -2.98 20.62 9.74
C VAL A 99 -2.52 21.58 8.66
N ALA A 100 -2.63 22.88 8.95
CA ALA A 100 -2.32 23.94 8.00
C ALA A 100 -0.87 23.87 7.52
N GLY A 101 -0.68 23.86 6.20
CA GLY A 101 0.63 24.01 5.56
C GLY A 101 1.36 22.71 5.19
N LEU A 102 0.80 21.52 5.48
CA LEU A 102 1.48 20.23 5.24
C LEU A 102 1.02 19.51 3.97
N LEU A 103 -0.28 19.25 3.80
CA LEU A 103 -0.85 18.61 2.61
C LEU A 103 -2.05 19.44 2.15
N GLN A 104 -2.28 19.50 0.84
CA GLN A 104 -3.53 20.06 0.34
C GLN A 104 -4.70 19.21 0.90
N PRO A 105 -5.78 19.83 1.44
CA PRO A 105 -6.84 19.07 2.10
C PRO A 105 -7.46 17.99 1.21
N ASN A 106 -7.74 18.29 -0.06
CA ASN A 106 -8.23 17.33 -1.05
C ASN A 106 -7.28 16.14 -1.23
N VAL A 107 -5.96 16.38 -1.19
CA VAL A 107 -4.95 15.31 -1.26
C VAL A 107 -4.97 14.47 0.01
N ALA A 108 -5.05 15.09 1.19
CA ALA A 108 -5.13 14.35 2.46
C ALA A 108 -6.39 13.48 2.56
N TYR A 109 -7.56 14.03 2.21
CA TYR A 109 -8.83 13.29 2.16
C TYR A 109 -8.81 12.20 1.07
N GLY A 110 -8.37 12.51 -0.14
CA GLY A 110 -8.31 11.54 -1.23
C GLY A 110 -7.36 10.38 -0.92
N ALA A 111 -6.14 10.70 -0.47
CA ALA A 111 -5.14 9.71 -0.15
C ALA A 111 -5.54 8.85 1.06
N GLY A 112 -6.09 9.43 2.13
CA GLY A 112 -6.48 8.60 3.28
C GLY A 112 -7.73 7.74 3.01
N ALA A 113 -8.66 8.19 2.15
CA ALA A 113 -9.76 7.35 1.69
C ALA A 113 -9.23 6.15 0.90
N LEU A 114 -8.28 6.41 -0.01
CA LEU A 114 -7.65 5.37 -0.81
C LEU A 114 -6.94 4.32 0.06
N HIS A 115 -6.11 4.76 1.01
CA HIS A 115 -5.42 3.85 1.94
C HIS A 115 -6.41 3.06 2.81
N THR A 116 -7.55 3.66 3.18
CA THR A 116 -8.62 2.95 3.91
C THR A 116 -9.24 1.83 3.05
N VAL A 117 -9.51 2.09 1.77
CA VAL A 117 -10.04 1.08 0.83
C VAL A 117 -9.03 -0.06 0.64
N MET A 118 -7.75 0.25 0.49
CA MET A 118 -6.69 -0.75 0.35
C MET A 118 -6.51 -1.58 1.62
N ALA A 119 -6.56 -0.96 2.81
CA ALA A 119 -6.56 -1.67 4.08
C ALA A 119 -7.70 -2.68 4.15
N LEU A 120 -8.92 -2.28 3.75
CA LEU A 120 -10.07 -3.17 3.71
C LEU A 120 -9.87 -4.32 2.71
N ALA A 121 -9.33 -4.04 1.52
CA ALA A 121 -9.05 -5.06 0.52
C ALA A 121 -8.07 -6.13 1.04
N PHE A 122 -7.00 -5.72 1.72
CA PHE A 122 -6.05 -6.66 2.33
C PHE A 122 -6.60 -7.38 3.57
N TYR A 123 -7.48 -6.73 4.34
CA TYR A 123 -8.23 -7.39 5.42
C TYR A 123 -9.13 -8.51 4.88
N LEU A 124 -9.89 -8.25 3.81
CA LEU A 124 -10.71 -9.27 3.14
C LEU A 124 -9.84 -10.40 2.61
N HIS A 125 -8.71 -10.07 1.98
CA HIS A 125 -7.73 -11.05 1.55
C HIS A 125 -7.26 -11.95 2.70
N TRP A 126 -6.87 -11.38 3.84
CA TRP A 126 -6.37 -12.14 4.99
C TRP A 126 -7.41 -13.14 5.51
N ASN A 127 -8.68 -12.72 5.59
CA ASN A 127 -9.79 -13.55 6.03
C ASN A 127 -10.12 -14.67 5.05
N ILE A 128 -10.22 -14.36 3.75
CA ILE A 128 -10.57 -15.36 2.72
C ILE A 128 -9.47 -16.40 2.59
N SER A 129 -8.21 -15.94 2.47
CA SER A 129 -7.06 -16.84 2.42
C SER A 129 -6.97 -17.71 3.68
N GLY A 130 -7.44 -17.22 4.83
CA GLY A 130 -7.37 -17.95 6.11
C GLY A 130 -8.24 -19.20 6.08
N ARG A 131 -9.43 -19.07 5.49
CA ARG A 131 -10.32 -20.20 5.23
C ARG A 131 -9.66 -21.19 4.27
N GLN A 132 -9.08 -20.70 3.17
CA GLN A 132 -8.39 -21.55 2.18
C GLN A 132 -7.24 -22.37 2.78
N VAL A 133 -6.46 -21.80 3.71
CA VAL A 133 -5.41 -22.53 4.43
C VAL A 133 -6.00 -23.63 5.30
N LYS A 134 -7.09 -23.33 6.01
CA LYS A 134 -7.76 -24.29 6.88
C LYS A 134 -8.33 -25.45 6.06
N ASP A 135 -9.03 -25.15 4.97
CA ASP A 135 -9.64 -26.14 4.07
C ASP A 135 -8.56 -27.07 3.47
N PHE A 136 -7.49 -26.48 2.95
CA PHE A 136 -6.34 -27.23 2.42
C PHE A 136 -5.71 -28.15 3.48
N SER A 137 -5.57 -27.67 4.72
CA SER A 137 -5.02 -28.47 5.82
C SER A 137 -5.93 -29.65 6.19
N HIS A 138 -7.26 -29.49 6.07
CA HIS A 138 -8.21 -30.58 6.30
C HIS A 138 -8.15 -31.62 5.19
N GLU A 139 -8.05 -31.20 3.93
CA GLU A 139 -7.90 -32.11 2.78
C GLU A 139 -6.62 -32.94 2.90
N GLN A 140 -5.48 -32.31 3.21
CA GLN A 140 -4.22 -33.04 3.39
C GLN A 140 -4.26 -34.09 4.50
N LYS A 141 -5.03 -33.87 5.57
CA LYS A 141 -5.22 -34.86 6.64
C LYS A 141 -6.07 -36.05 6.22
N LYS A 142 -6.99 -35.87 5.26
CA LYS A 142 -7.86 -36.94 4.74
C LYS A 142 -7.16 -37.81 3.69
N SER A 143 -6.13 -37.28 3.04
CA SER A 143 -5.34 -37.98 2.00
C SER A 143 -4.15 -38.77 2.55
N LYS A 144 -3.93 -38.77 3.86
CA LYS A 144 -2.91 -39.56 4.57
C LYS A 144 -3.59 -40.71 5.31
#